data_AF-A0A1Y3T9N7-F1
#
_entry.id   AF-A0A1Y3T9N7-F1
#
_cell.length_a   1.000
_cell.length_b   1.000
_cell.length_c   1.000
_cell.angle_alpha   90.00
_cell.angle_beta   90.00
_cell.angle_gamma   90.00
#
_symmetry.space_group_name_H-M   'P 1'
#
loop_
_entity.id
_entity.type
_entity.pdbx_description
1 polymer ?
#
loop_
_entity_poly.entity_id
_entity_poly.type
_entity_poly.pdbx_seq_one_letter_code
_entity_poly.pdbx_strand_id
1 'polypeptide(L)'
;MKIYVLHGYTDGLTDPIVSTDYEEVYAAMKAAYENALDGVEQEDSDREYSFLEGWSATAVVHGDWMEWQIAELELKVPEEQPTPSV
;
A
#
# COMPACT_ATOMS: atom_id res chain seq x y z
N MET A 1 8.55 -16.67 6.00
CA MET A 1 7.68 -15.74 6.77
C MET A 1 7.11 -14.74 5.78
N LYS A 2 5.80 -14.46 5.80
CA LYS A 2 5.23 -13.45 4.91
C LYS A 2 5.34 -12.06 5.50
N ILE A 3 5.58 -11.07 4.64
CA ILE A 3 5.43 -9.65 4.93
C ILE A 3 4.54 -9.02 3.86
N TYR A 4 3.79 -8.01 4.28
CA TYR A 4 2.96 -7.16 3.45
C TYR A 4 3.58 -5.77 3.43
N VAL A 5 3.70 -5.22 2.23
CA VAL A 5 4.33 -3.92 1.99
C VAL A 5 3.32 -3.04 1.29
N LEU A 6 2.82 -2.02 1.97
CA LEU A 6 2.10 -0.92 1.34
C LEU A 6 3.10 0.05 0.73
N HIS A 7 2.93 0.31 -0.55
CA HIS A 7 3.69 1.31 -1.32
C HIS A 7 2.72 2.06 -2.24
N GLY A 8 3.15 3.19 -2.78
CA GLY A 8 2.29 3.98 -3.64
C GLY A 8 2.96 5.20 -4.24
N TYR A 9 2.19 5.90 -5.05
CA TYR A 9 2.55 7.17 -5.66
C TYR A 9 1.52 8.23 -5.28
N THR A 10 1.96 9.24 -4.52
CA THR A 10 1.17 10.42 -4.13
C THR A 10 2.08 11.64 -4.19
N ASP A 11 2.04 12.41 -5.28
CA ASP A 11 2.99 13.51 -5.56
C ASP A 11 4.47 13.09 -5.48
N GLY A 12 4.76 11.79 -5.57
CA GLY A 12 6.05 11.18 -5.28
C GLY A 12 5.92 9.77 -4.71
N LEU A 13 7.06 9.10 -4.49
CA LEU A 13 7.07 7.77 -3.87
C LEU A 13 6.76 7.92 -2.37
N THR A 14 5.80 7.15 -1.85
CA THR A 14 5.52 7.10 -0.42
C THR A 14 6.52 6.22 0.32
N ASP A 15 6.84 6.58 1.57
CA ASP A 15 7.60 5.69 2.45
C ASP A 15 6.79 4.40 2.68
N PRO A 16 7.37 3.21 2.44
CA PRO A 16 6.60 1.98 2.50
C PRO A 16 6.28 1.59 3.94
N ILE A 17 5.05 1.11 4.16
CA ILE A 17 4.64 0.51 5.43
C ILE A 17 4.79 -1.00 5.30
N VAL A 18 5.57 -1.60 6.20
CA VAL A 18 5.88 -3.03 6.20
C VAL A 18 5.35 -3.67 7.48
N SER A 19 4.51 -4.71 7.36
CA SER A 19 4.05 -5.51 8.51
C SER A 19 3.94 -6.99 8.13
N THR A 20 3.93 -7.86 9.13
CA THR A 20 3.53 -9.26 8.97
C THR A 20 2.01 -9.45 9.07
N ASP A 21 1.28 -8.39 9.46
CA ASP A 21 -0.18 -8.36 9.54
C ASP A 21 -0.76 -7.61 8.34
N TYR A 22 -1.57 -8.30 7.53
CA TYR A 22 -2.22 -7.71 6.37
C TYR A 22 -3.25 -6.66 6.77
N GLU A 23 -3.99 -6.88 7.86
CA GLU A 23 -5.08 -6.00 8.28
C GLU A 23 -4.54 -4.63 8.75
N GLU A 24 -3.37 -4.60 9.38
CA GLU A 24 -2.68 -3.34 9.72
C GLU A 24 -2.32 -2.53 8.46
N VAL A 25 -1.79 -3.21 7.44
CA VAL A 25 -1.37 -2.59 6.18
C VAL A 25 -2.58 -2.12 5.37
N TYR A 26 -3.64 -2.92 5.34
CA TYR A 26 -4.92 -2.56 4.73
C TYR A 26 -5.57 -1.35 5.43
N ALA A 27 -5.57 -1.32 6.76
CA ALA A 27 -6.09 -0.19 7.52
C ALA A 27 -5.32 1.10 7.22
N ALA A 28 -3.99 1.03 7.06
CA ALA A 28 -3.18 2.17 6.65
C ALA A 28 -3.52 2.65 5.22
N MET A 29 -3.69 1.72 4.27
CA MET A 29 -4.10 2.06 2.90
C MET A 29 -5.49 2.71 2.87
N LYS A 30 -6.45 2.13 3.60
CA LYS A 30 -7.81 2.67 3.72
C LYS A 30 -7.80 4.07 4.31
N ALA A 31 -7.03 4.30 5.37
CA ALA A 31 -6.90 5.63 5.98
C ALA A 31 -6.28 6.64 5.01
N ALA A 32 -5.26 6.26 4.24
CA ALA A 32 -4.65 7.14 3.23
C ALA A 32 -5.65 7.51 2.12
N TYR A 33 -6.38 6.53 1.60
CA TYR A 33 -7.44 6.74 0.61
C TYR A 33 -8.57 7.65 1.15
N GLU A 34 -9.07 7.39 2.35
CA GLU A 34 -10.14 8.19 2.95
C GLU A 34 -9.68 9.63 3.23
N ASN A 35 -8.44 9.83 3.69
CA ASN A 35 -7.87 11.17 3.88
C ASN A 35 -7.66 11.93 2.57
N ALA A 36 -7.30 11.25 1.48
CA ALA A 36 -7.13 11.87 0.17
C ALA A 36 -8.46 12.43 -0.40
N LEU A 37 -9.59 11.89 0.04
CA LEU A 37 -10.92 12.30 -0.39
C LEU A 37 -11.65 13.17 0.66
N ASP A 38 -11.06 13.37 1.84
CA ASP A 38 -11.71 14.11 2.92
C ASP A 38 -11.92 15.59 2.52
N GLY A 39 -13.17 16.04 2.58
CA GLY A 39 -13.55 17.39 2.20
C GLY A 39 -13.49 17.70 0.69
N VAL A 40 -13.26 16.70 -0.16
CA VAL A 40 -13.17 16.86 -1.62
C VAL A 40 -14.52 16.56 -2.29
N GLU A 41 -15.03 17.48 -3.13
CA GLU A 41 -16.11 17.17 -4.07
C GLU A 41 -15.53 16.59 -5.36
N GLN A 42 -15.65 15.28 -5.54
CA GLN A 42 -15.21 14.61 -6.78
C GLN A 42 -16.21 14.81 -7.92
N GLU A 43 -15.69 15.09 -9.12
CA GLU A 43 -16.45 15.00 -10.37
C GLU A 43 -16.81 13.55 -10.69
N ASP A 44 -17.86 13.32 -11.47
CA ASP A 44 -18.29 11.95 -11.83
C ASP A 44 -17.20 11.17 -12.57
N SER A 45 -16.41 11.85 -13.41
CA SER A 45 -15.25 11.26 -14.08
C SER A 45 -14.17 10.82 -13.11
N ASP A 46 -13.91 11.58 -12.04
CA ASP A 46 -12.92 11.23 -11.04
C ASP A 46 -13.39 10.05 -10.19
N ARG A 47 -14.69 10.03 -9.86
CA ARG A 47 -15.31 8.94 -9.08
C ARG A 47 -15.29 7.62 -9.82
N GLU A 48 -15.43 7.60 -11.15
CA GLU A 48 -15.36 6.39 -11.98
C GLU A 48 -14.01 5.65 -11.83
N TYR A 49 -12.92 6.40 -11.61
CA TYR A 49 -11.57 5.84 -11.45
C TYR A 49 -11.11 5.75 -9.99
N SER A 50 -11.95 6.17 -9.04
CA SER A 50 -11.63 6.09 -7.61
C SER A 50 -12.15 4.79 -7.00
N PHE A 51 -11.28 4.02 -6.36
CA PHE A 51 -11.66 2.75 -5.74
C PHE A 51 -10.78 2.41 -4.53
N LEU A 52 -11.33 1.56 -3.65
CA LEU A 52 -10.65 0.95 -2.51
C LEU A 52 -11.00 -0.54 -2.50
N GLU A 53 -10.03 -1.40 -2.82
CA GLU A 53 -10.25 -2.83 -2.98
C GLU A 53 -9.06 -3.62 -2.45
N GLY A 54 -9.23 -4.38 -1.36
CA GLY A 54 -8.28 -5.39 -0.88
C GLY A 54 -6.79 -5.01 -0.96
N TRP A 55 -6.17 -5.28 -2.10
CA TRP A 55 -4.74 -5.09 -2.35
C TRP A 55 -4.35 -3.72 -2.95
N SER A 56 -5.31 -2.85 -3.26
CA SER A 56 -5.04 -1.57 -3.92
C SER A 56 -6.11 -0.52 -3.64
N ALA A 57 -5.70 0.73 -3.74
CA ALA A 57 -6.61 1.87 -3.73
C ALA A 57 -6.12 2.92 -4.73
N THR A 58 -7.06 3.60 -5.38
CA THR A 58 -6.78 4.74 -6.25
C THR A 58 -7.76 5.84 -5.91
N ALA A 59 -7.27 7.03 -5.58
CA ALA A 59 -8.08 8.23 -5.45
C ALA A 59 -7.74 9.19 -6.59
N VAL A 60 -8.76 9.62 -7.34
CA VAL A 60 -8.63 10.64 -8.38
C VAL A 60 -9.33 11.92 -7.94
N VAL A 61 -8.64 13.06 -7.99
CA VAL A 61 -9.18 14.36 -7.58
C VAL A 61 -8.75 15.42 -8.59
N HIS A 62 -9.71 15.99 -9.32
CA HIS A 62 -9.46 17.01 -10.34
C HIS A 62 -8.41 16.59 -11.38
N GLY A 63 -8.38 15.30 -11.72
CA GLY A 63 -7.38 14.72 -12.62
C GLY A 63 -6.04 14.34 -11.98
N ASP A 64 -5.83 14.59 -10.69
CA ASP A 64 -4.64 14.13 -9.96
C ASP A 64 -4.85 12.70 -9.43
N TRP A 65 -3.84 11.85 -9.61
CA TRP A 65 -3.91 10.43 -9.30
C TRP A 65 -3.04 10.10 -8.09
N MET A 66 -3.66 9.48 -7.09
CA MET A 66 -3.00 8.93 -5.91
C MET A 66 -3.26 7.43 -5.87
N GLU A 67 -2.19 6.64 -5.90
CA GLU A 67 -2.29 5.19 -6.03
C GLU A 67 -1.54 4.49 -4.91
N TRP A 68 -2.16 3.47 -4.34
CA TRP A 68 -1.61 2.62 -3.29
C TRP A 68 -1.78 1.16 -3.66
N GLN A 69 -0.79 0.35 -3.30
CA GLN A 69 -0.80 -1.09 -3.51
C GLN A 69 -0.11 -1.80 -2.34
N ILE A 70 -0.67 -2.94 -1.98
CA ILE A 70 -0.12 -3.87 -1.00
C ILE A 70 0.53 -5.03 -1.76
N ALA A 71 1.83 -5.22 -1.56
CA ALA A 71 2.56 -6.37 -2.07
C ALA A 71 2.75 -7.42 -0.97
N GLU A 72 2.51 -8.70 -1.29
CA GLU A 72 2.88 -9.83 -0.43
C GLU A 72 4.27 -10.34 -0.83
N LEU A 73 5.19 -10.44 0.14
CA LEU A 73 6.52 -11.01 -0.07
C LEU A 73 6.81 -12.13 0.93
N GLU A 74 7.45 -13.20 0.44
CA GLU A 74 7.94 -14.28 1.28
C GLU A 74 9.41 -14.01 1.69
N LEU A 75 9.63 -13.78 2.98
CA LEU A 75 10.97 -13.76 3.58
C LEU A 75 11.50 -15.19 3.71
N LYS A 76 12.58 -15.47 2.98
CA LYS A 76 13.38 -16.68 3.16
C LYS A 76 14.21 -16.54 4.43
N VAL A 77 14.11 -17.51 5.34
CA VAL A 77 15.04 -17.63 6.46
C VAL A 77 16.39 -18.03 5.87
N PRO A 78 17.50 -17.35 6.20
CA PRO A 78 18.83 -17.79 5.78
C PRO A 78 19.07 -19.21 6.30
N GLU A 79 19.52 -20.12 5.43
CA GLU A 79 20.01 -21.42 5.89
C GLU A 79 21.20 -21.17 6.84
N GLU A 80 21.24 -21.88 7.98
CA GLU A 80 22.36 -21.79 8.91
C GLU A 80 23.67 -22.00 8.13
N GLN A 81 24.53 -20.98 8.11
CA GLN A 81 25.86 -21.16 7.56
C GLN A 81 26.55 -22.23 8.42
N PRO A 82 27.10 -23.31 7.82
CA PRO A 82 27.81 -24.31 8.58
C PRO A 82 28.92 -23.62 9.37
N THR A 83 28.91 -23.77 10.69
CA THR A 83 29.97 -23.27 11.56
C THR A 83 31.28 -23.90 11.08
N PRO A 84 32.30 -23.10 10.72
CA PRO A 84 33.58 -23.65 10.32
C PRO A 84 34.16 -24.43 11.49
N SER A 85 34.39 -25.73 11.29
CA SER A 85 35.10 -26.58 12.24
C SER A 85 36.50 -26.02 12.45
N VAL A 86 36.83 -25.66 13.70
CA VAL A 86 38.17 -25.21 14.13
C VAL A 86 39.07 -26.42 14.36
#